data_AF-A0AA35QS69-F1
#
_entry.id   AF-A0AA35QS69-F1
#
_cell.length_a   1.000
_cell.length_b   1.000
_cell.length_c   1.000
_cell.angle_alpha   90.00
_cell.angle_beta   90.00
_cell.angle_gamma   90.00
#
_symmetry.space_group_name_H-M   'P 1'
#
loop_
_entity.id
_entity.type
_entity.pdbx_description
1 polymer ?
#
loop_
_entity_poly.entity_id
_entity_poly.type
_entity_poly.pdbx_seq_one_letter_code
_entity_poly.pdbx_strand_id
1 'polypeptide(L)'
;MEARWPSLEGEVNETLLKEGDYLLTTAHEFRVRLRKMMDIREKKSSTGKVPPRPEYGVVYVAQEYPPWQKLALTKLRELLNKAENSLPENKVISEVLKKEDLLKTHMKKLMPFVQYIKQSLSVKGTEALDLTLSFDEKLTLLGNLNYLTRSLDLKELWIVNAAEATDPKIREECQPGKPIPVFSETAHKPWLQVTAVNPQACVPYFTVPIPVYHDDTASTVGDRICRTSSVPGNVEIELRRYQKDARSIPVAGDSSGQAKIGARSQFSISDGCLYLSDPENGATSVAVGSHLQYLVNEQ
;
A
#
# COMPACT_ATOMS: atom_id res chain seq x y z
N MET A 1 26.52 33.05 23.75
CA MET A 1 25.65 33.56 22.66
C MET A 1 26.41 33.69 21.33
N GLU A 2 27.48 32.93 21.11
CA GLU A 2 28.32 33.00 19.88
C GLU A 2 28.08 31.80 18.93
N ALA A 3 26.93 31.15 19.02
CA ALA A 3 26.61 30.07 18.10
C ALA A 3 26.35 30.67 16.71
N ARG A 4 26.99 30.11 15.68
CA ARG A 4 26.74 30.48 14.28
C ARG A 4 25.36 29.96 13.85
N TRP A 5 24.71 30.69 12.95
CA TRP A 5 23.50 30.21 12.32
C TRP A 5 23.78 28.88 11.60
N PRO A 6 22.93 27.85 11.74
CA PRO A 6 23.16 26.56 11.10
C PRO A 6 23.22 26.73 9.58
N SER A 7 24.35 26.32 9.00
CA SER A 7 24.52 26.23 7.55
C SER A 7 23.97 24.89 7.05
N LEU A 8 23.36 24.89 5.87
CA LEU A 8 22.95 23.66 5.21
C LEU A 8 24.21 22.84 4.87
N GLU A 9 24.31 21.64 5.45
CA GLU A 9 25.47 20.75 5.24
C GLU A 9 25.40 19.95 3.93
N GLY A 10 24.35 20.14 3.11
CA GLY A 10 24.18 19.45 1.83
C GLY A 10 23.08 20.04 0.95
N GLU A 11 22.93 19.46 -0.25
CA GLU A 11 21.85 19.80 -1.18
C GLU A 11 20.51 19.25 -0.69
N VAL A 12 19.45 20.04 -0.90
CA VAL A 12 18.09 19.63 -0.56
C VAL A 12 17.59 18.65 -1.61
N ASN A 13 17.25 17.44 -1.19
CA ASN A 13 16.65 16.44 -2.09
C ASN A 13 15.17 16.75 -2.33
N GLU A 14 14.87 17.41 -3.44
CA GLU A 14 13.50 17.77 -3.82
C GLU A 14 12.60 16.57 -4.06
N THR A 15 13.14 15.44 -4.51
CA THR A 15 12.36 14.21 -4.75
C THR A 15 11.82 13.67 -3.43
N LEU A 16 12.63 13.62 -2.37
CA LEU A 16 12.19 13.18 -1.04
C LEU A 16 11.13 14.11 -0.45
N LEU A 17 11.25 15.43 -0.65
CA LEU A 17 10.22 16.38 -0.24
C LEU A 17 8.90 16.11 -0.96
N LYS A 18 8.96 15.87 -2.28
CA LYS A 18 7.78 15.53 -3.09
C LYS A 18 7.15 14.21 -2.64
N GLU A 19 7.95 13.19 -2.33
CA GLU A 19 7.48 11.92 -1.76
C GLU A 19 6.77 12.12 -0.41
N GLY A 20 7.34 12.96 0.47
CA GLY A 20 6.75 13.30 1.76
C GLY A 20 5.41 14.03 1.64
N ASP A 21 5.36 15.08 0.82
CA ASP A 21 4.12 15.82 0.54
C ASP A 21 3.04 14.93 -0.09
N TYR A 22 3.46 14.06 -1.00
CA TYR A 22 2.59 13.06 -1.62
C TYR A 22 2.02 12.10 -0.58
N LEU A 23 2.85 11.55 0.31
CA LEU A 23 2.42 10.64 1.38
C LEU A 23 1.42 11.31 2.34
N LEU A 24 1.67 12.55 2.74
CA LEU A 24 0.78 13.30 3.64
C LEU A 24 -0.58 13.58 2.98
N THR A 25 -0.56 14.00 1.72
CA THR A 25 -1.77 14.30 0.94
C THR A 25 -2.60 13.03 0.72
N THR A 26 -1.96 11.93 0.29
CA THR A 26 -2.64 10.64 0.07
C THR A 26 -3.20 10.06 1.36
N ALA A 27 -2.44 10.09 2.46
CA ALA A 27 -2.95 9.66 3.76
C ALA A 27 -4.18 10.48 4.20
N HIS A 28 -4.20 11.79 3.93
CA HIS A 28 -5.37 12.63 4.18
C HIS A 28 -6.57 12.22 3.30
N GLU A 29 -6.36 12.05 1.99
CA GLU A 29 -7.40 11.62 1.05
C GLU A 29 -7.99 10.26 1.43
N PHE A 30 -7.17 9.32 1.88
CA PHE A 30 -7.61 8.00 2.33
C PHE A 30 -8.51 8.11 3.56
N ARG A 31 -8.14 8.93 4.55
CA ARG A 31 -8.99 9.20 5.73
C ARG A 31 -10.32 9.83 5.36
N VAL A 32 -10.30 10.83 4.47
CA VAL A 32 -11.52 11.50 3.97
C VAL A 32 -12.43 10.50 3.25
N ARG A 33 -11.86 9.62 2.42
CA ARG A 33 -12.61 8.61 1.68
C ARG A 33 -13.20 7.54 2.59
N LEU A 34 -12.46 7.07 3.59
CA LEU A 34 -12.95 6.15 4.61
C LEU A 34 -14.13 6.76 5.38
N ARG A 35 -14.00 8.02 5.82
CA ARG A 35 -15.08 8.75 6.49
C ARG A 35 -16.33 8.88 5.62
N LYS A 36 -16.19 9.34 4.37
CA LYS A 36 -17.31 9.46 3.43
C LYS A 36 -18.01 8.11 3.20
N MET A 37 -17.26 7.02 3.09
CA MET A 37 -17.83 5.68 2.95
C MET A 37 -18.66 5.30 4.18
N MET A 38 -18.15 5.56 5.39
CA MET A 38 -18.88 5.30 6.64
C MET A 38 -20.14 6.15 6.74
N ASP A 39 -20.07 7.46 6.44
CA ASP A 39 -21.22 8.37 6.45
C ASP A 39 -22.34 7.90 5.49
N ILE A 40 -21.97 7.42 4.30
CA ILE A 40 -22.93 6.88 3.32
C ILE A 40 -23.56 5.58 3.83
N ARG A 41 -22.79 4.70 4.48
CA ARG A 41 -23.30 3.45 5.05
C ARG A 41 -24.26 3.72 6.20
N GLU A 42 -23.95 4.70 7.04
CA GLU A 42 -24.80 5.11 8.16
C GLU A 42 -26.14 5.66 7.66
N LYS A 43 -26.12 6.54 6.65
CA LYS A 43 -27.35 7.07 6.02
C LYS A 43 -28.22 6.00 5.36
N LYS A 44 -27.62 4.90 4.88
CA LYS A 44 -28.34 3.78 4.25
C LYS A 44 -28.80 2.71 5.25
N SER A 45 -28.34 2.77 6.50
CA SER A 45 -28.76 1.86 7.57
C SER A 45 -30.17 2.23 8.03
N SER A 46 -31.17 1.52 7.50
CA SER A 46 -32.58 1.69 7.89
C SER A 46 -32.92 1.11 9.28
N THR A 47 -31.97 0.43 9.93
CA THR A 47 -32.20 -0.39 11.13
C THR A 47 -31.50 0.09 12.39
N GLY A 48 -30.92 1.31 12.39
CA GLY A 48 -30.30 1.90 13.60
C GLY A 48 -29.06 1.19 14.11
N LYS A 49 -28.58 0.14 13.42
CA LYS A 49 -27.31 -0.52 13.71
C LYS A 49 -26.19 0.24 13.03
N VAL A 50 -25.16 0.59 13.81
CA VAL A 50 -23.93 1.21 13.31
C VAL A 50 -23.31 0.24 12.30
N PRO A 51 -23.07 0.66 11.05
CA PRO A 51 -22.44 -0.21 10.07
C PRO A 51 -21.04 -0.60 10.54
N PRO A 52 -20.64 -1.89 10.41
CA PRO A 52 -19.31 -2.32 10.83
C PRO A 52 -18.23 -1.56 10.07
N ARG A 53 -17.19 -1.15 10.80
CA ARG A 53 -16.04 -0.46 10.21
C ARG A 53 -15.29 -1.44 9.28
N PRO A 54 -14.85 -1.01 8.09
CA PRO A 54 -13.98 -1.82 7.25
C PRO A 54 -12.70 -2.18 8.00
N GLU A 55 -12.32 -3.45 7.98
CA GLU A 55 -11.10 -3.95 8.63
C GLU A 55 -9.91 -4.01 7.67
N TYR A 56 -10.17 -3.99 6.37
CA TYR A 56 -9.17 -4.20 5.33
C TYR A 56 -9.23 -3.10 4.27
N GLY A 57 -8.09 -2.86 3.60
CA GLY A 57 -8.01 -1.92 2.48
C GLY A 57 -7.12 -2.41 1.35
N VAL A 58 -7.47 -2.05 0.12
CA VAL A 58 -6.63 -2.22 -1.08
C VAL A 58 -6.45 -0.86 -1.72
N VAL A 59 -5.20 -0.44 -1.91
CA VAL A 59 -4.81 0.77 -2.60
C VAL A 59 -4.39 0.40 -4.02
N TYR A 60 -5.11 0.93 -5.00
CA TYR A 60 -4.78 0.74 -6.41
C TYR A 60 -3.91 1.89 -6.91
N VAL A 61 -2.76 1.55 -7.45
CA VAL A 61 -1.77 2.49 -8.01
C VAL A 61 -1.65 2.28 -9.51
N ALA A 62 -1.78 3.34 -10.29
CA ALA A 62 -1.57 3.31 -11.73
C ALA A 62 -0.14 3.75 -12.07
N GLN A 63 0.59 2.91 -12.83
CA GLN A 63 1.92 3.28 -13.34
C GLN A 63 1.84 4.29 -14.48
N GLU A 64 0.78 4.18 -15.28
CA GLU A 64 0.58 5.00 -16.47
C GLU A 64 -0.84 5.55 -16.52
N TYR A 65 -0.99 6.74 -17.11
CA TYR A 65 -2.30 7.31 -17.37
C TYR A 65 -3.12 6.44 -18.34
N PRO A 66 -4.46 6.34 -18.17
CA PRO A 66 -5.36 5.77 -19.16
C PRO A 66 -5.18 6.43 -20.55
N PRO A 67 -5.44 5.70 -21.66
CA PRO A 67 -5.17 6.20 -23.01
C PRO A 67 -5.80 7.56 -23.34
N TRP A 68 -7.04 7.80 -22.90
CA TRP A 68 -7.73 9.06 -23.11
C TRP A 68 -7.13 10.22 -22.29
N GLN A 69 -6.62 9.94 -21.08
CA GLN A 69 -5.94 10.94 -20.24
C GLN A 69 -4.57 11.28 -20.80
N LYS A 70 -3.80 10.27 -21.25
CA LYS A 70 -2.51 10.49 -21.94
C LYS A 70 -2.69 11.42 -23.13
N LEU A 71 -3.64 11.12 -24.00
CA LEU A 71 -3.93 11.94 -25.17
C LEU A 71 -4.34 13.37 -24.77
N ALA A 72 -5.21 13.52 -23.76
CA ALA A 72 -5.61 14.82 -23.25
C ALA A 72 -4.41 15.62 -22.71
N LEU A 73 -3.52 14.99 -21.94
CA LEU A 73 -2.31 15.62 -21.42
C LEU A 73 -1.35 16.03 -22.54
N THR A 74 -1.14 15.19 -23.55
CA THR A 74 -0.33 15.54 -24.73
C THR A 74 -0.89 16.76 -25.45
N LYS A 75 -2.21 16.83 -25.63
CA LYS A 75 -2.86 18.00 -26.26
C LYS A 75 -2.82 19.25 -25.38
N LEU A 76 -2.96 19.11 -24.07
CA LEU A 76 -2.78 20.23 -23.14
C LEU A 76 -1.33 20.74 -23.14
N ARG A 77 -0.35 19.85 -23.28
CA ARG A 77 1.08 20.20 -23.40
C ARG A 77 1.38 20.93 -24.72
N GLU A 78 0.75 20.53 -25.82
CA GLU A 78 0.83 21.26 -27.11
C GLU A 78 0.23 22.67 -27.01
N LEU A 79 -0.85 22.83 -26.24
CA LEU A 79 -1.56 24.10 -26.06
C LEU A 79 -0.95 25.01 -24.97
N LEU A 80 0.08 24.54 -24.26
CA LEU A 80 0.72 25.31 -23.21
C LEU A 80 1.49 26.49 -23.83
N ASN A 81 1.08 27.71 -23.49
CA ASN A 81 1.84 28.89 -23.84
C ASN A 81 3.11 28.95 -22.98
N LYS A 82 4.26 28.60 -23.57
CA LYS A 82 5.57 28.59 -22.89
C LYS A 82 5.96 29.93 -22.26
N ALA A 83 5.40 31.04 -22.73
CA ALA A 83 5.68 32.38 -22.23
C ALA A 83 4.91 32.74 -20.94
N GLU A 84 3.69 32.23 -20.75
CA GLU A 84 2.84 32.58 -19.60
C GLU A 84 2.64 31.41 -18.63
N ASN A 85 3.14 30.21 -18.99
CA ASN A 85 2.90 28.96 -18.28
C ASN A 85 1.41 28.73 -17.97
N SER A 86 0.55 29.24 -18.87
CA SER A 86 -0.89 29.30 -18.70
C SER A 86 -1.56 28.47 -19.79
N LEU A 87 -2.67 27.83 -19.43
CA LEU A 87 -3.52 27.11 -20.38
C LEU A 87 -4.63 28.05 -20.89
N PRO A 88 -4.96 27.99 -22.20
CA PRO A 88 -5.99 28.84 -22.80
C PRO A 88 -7.39 28.59 -22.21
N GLU A 89 -8.36 29.44 -22.54
CA GLU A 89 -9.73 29.33 -22.04
C GLU A 89 -10.34 27.92 -22.25
N ASN A 90 -11.22 27.52 -21.33
CA ASN A 90 -11.88 26.21 -21.36
C ASN A 90 -12.62 25.94 -22.67
N LYS A 91 -13.07 26.99 -23.38
CA LYS A 91 -13.73 26.90 -24.68
C LYS A 91 -12.78 26.38 -25.76
N VAL A 92 -11.61 27.02 -25.92
CA VAL A 92 -10.59 26.64 -26.91
C VAL A 92 -10.10 25.20 -26.66
N ILE A 93 -9.87 24.85 -25.39
CA ILE A 93 -9.48 23.48 -25.01
C ILE A 93 -10.57 22.48 -25.41
N SER A 94 -11.84 22.79 -25.12
CA SER A 94 -12.95 21.89 -25.48
C SER A 94 -13.09 21.69 -26.98
N GLU A 95 -12.80 22.71 -27.80
CA GLU A 95 -12.87 22.61 -29.26
C GLU A 95 -11.76 21.74 -29.84
N VAL A 96 -10.54 21.84 -29.30
CA VAL A 96 -9.40 21.00 -29.71
C VAL A 96 -9.64 19.55 -29.30
N LEU A 97 -10.08 19.32 -28.06
CA LEU A 97 -10.32 17.96 -27.56
C LEU A 97 -11.52 17.28 -28.22
N LYS A 98 -12.52 18.04 -28.69
CA LYS A 98 -13.65 17.51 -29.47
C LYS A 98 -13.26 16.99 -30.86
N LYS A 99 -12.09 17.35 -31.38
CA LYS A 99 -11.63 16.86 -32.69
C LYS A 99 -11.22 15.39 -32.64
N GLU A 100 -10.83 14.87 -31.47
CA GLU A 100 -10.43 13.48 -31.34
C GLU A 100 -11.60 12.56 -30.95
N ASP A 101 -11.81 11.50 -31.72
CA ASP A 101 -12.93 10.57 -31.51
C ASP A 101 -12.83 9.79 -30.20
N LEU A 102 -11.61 9.47 -29.74
CA LEU A 102 -11.37 8.81 -28.45
C LEU A 102 -11.79 9.66 -27.24
N LEU A 103 -11.72 10.98 -27.35
CA LEU A 103 -12.06 11.90 -26.26
C LEU A 103 -13.56 12.22 -26.21
N LYS A 104 -14.28 12.09 -27.33
CA LYS A 104 -15.73 12.33 -27.42
C LYS A 104 -16.51 11.43 -26.45
N THR A 105 -16.14 10.16 -26.34
CA THR A 105 -16.76 9.18 -25.43
C THR A 105 -16.59 9.58 -23.95
N HIS A 106 -15.50 10.27 -23.61
CA HIS A 106 -15.15 10.64 -22.24
C HIS A 106 -15.36 12.12 -21.91
N MET A 107 -16.08 12.89 -22.74
CA MET A 107 -16.23 14.35 -22.56
C MET A 107 -16.77 14.78 -21.19
N LYS A 108 -17.65 14.00 -20.57
CA LYS A 108 -18.17 14.29 -19.21
C LYS A 108 -17.08 14.19 -18.13
N LYS A 109 -16.10 13.29 -18.31
CA LYS A 109 -14.94 13.11 -17.41
C LYS A 109 -13.80 14.08 -17.77
N LEU A 110 -13.72 14.47 -19.05
CA LEU A 110 -12.63 15.28 -19.59
C LEU A 110 -12.62 16.71 -19.05
N MET A 111 -13.76 17.40 -18.99
CA MET A 111 -13.78 18.78 -18.49
C MET A 111 -13.38 18.89 -17.00
N PRO A 112 -13.87 18.03 -16.08
CA PRO A 112 -13.35 17.96 -14.72
C PRO A 112 -11.84 17.67 -14.67
N PHE A 113 -11.35 16.79 -15.55
CA PHE A 113 -9.92 16.47 -15.65
C PHE A 113 -9.09 17.68 -16.08
N VAL A 114 -9.50 18.40 -17.14
CA VAL A 114 -8.83 19.65 -17.58
C VAL A 114 -8.80 20.69 -16.46
N GLN A 115 -9.91 20.87 -15.74
CA GLN A 115 -9.97 21.80 -14.62
C GLN A 115 -9.01 21.41 -13.49
N TYR A 116 -8.93 20.11 -13.19
CA TYR A 116 -7.98 19.58 -12.22
C TYR A 116 -6.52 19.81 -12.65
N ILE A 117 -6.18 19.61 -13.93
CA ILE A 117 -4.84 19.88 -14.46
C ILE A 117 -4.53 21.38 -14.40
N LYS A 118 -5.50 22.27 -14.67
CA LYS A 118 -5.30 23.72 -14.49
C LYS A 118 -4.98 24.11 -13.05
N GLN A 119 -5.69 23.55 -12.08
CA GLN A 119 -5.40 23.77 -10.67
C GLN A 119 -4.02 23.19 -10.28
N SER A 120 -3.68 22.01 -10.80
CA SER A 120 -2.38 21.38 -10.57
C SER A 120 -1.24 22.19 -11.18
N LEU A 121 -1.45 22.79 -12.37
CA LEU A 121 -0.49 23.67 -13.05
C LEU A 121 -0.26 24.96 -12.24
N SER A 122 -1.28 25.53 -11.61
CA SER A 122 -1.11 26.71 -10.75
C SER A 122 -0.34 26.43 -9.46
N VAL A 123 -0.33 25.18 -8.98
CA VAL A 123 0.34 24.79 -7.73
C VAL A 123 1.74 24.23 -7.99
N LYS A 124 1.87 23.30 -8.96
CA LYS A 124 3.10 22.53 -9.24
C LYS A 124 3.84 22.99 -10.50
N GLY A 125 3.30 23.95 -11.25
CA GLY A 125 3.89 24.40 -12.51
C GLY A 125 3.84 23.32 -13.60
N THR A 126 4.80 23.36 -14.52
CA THR A 126 4.85 22.51 -15.72
C THR A 126 4.88 21.02 -15.42
N GLU A 127 5.36 20.64 -14.22
CA GLU A 127 5.42 19.24 -13.76
C GLU A 127 4.04 18.58 -13.69
N ALA A 128 2.97 19.37 -13.56
CA ALA A 128 1.60 18.85 -13.57
C ALA A 128 1.17 18.24 -14.92
N LEU A 129 1.92 18.54 -16.00
CA LEU A 129 1.65 18.05 -17.36
C LEU A 129 2.56 16.87 -17.74
N ASP A 130 3.42 16.42 -16.84
CA ASP A 130 4.27 15.27 -17.10
C ASP A 130 3.47 13.97 -17.02
N LEU A 131 3.77 13.06 -17.95
CA LEU A 131 3.09 11.78 -18.09
C LEU A 131 3.51 10.78 -17.01
N THR A 132 4.64 11.04 -16.34
CA THR A 132 5.26 10.18 -15.33
C THR A 132 5.60 11.01 -14.11
N LEU A 133 5.46 10.40 -12.94
CA LEU A 133 5.95 10.99 -11.68
C LEU A 133 7.48 10.96 -11.64
N SER A 134 8.08 11.89 -10.88
CA SER A 134 9.52 11.94 -10.65
C SER A 134 10.04 10.88 -9.68
N PHE A 135 9.15 10.14 -9.01
CA PHE A 135 9.46 9.11 -8.03
C PHE A 135 8.57 7.87 -8.22
N ASP A 136 8.98 6.76 -7.61
CA ASP A 136 8.20 5.52 -7.63
C ASP A 136 7.10 5.55 -6.55
N GLU A 137 5.87 5.75 -7.02
CA GLU A 137 4.67 5.80 -6.17
C GLU A 137 4.47 4.52 -5.37
N LYS A 138 4.68 3.35 -6.01
CA LYS A 138 4.44 2.06 -5.38
C LYS A 138 5.45 1.81 -4.27
N LEU A 139 6.72 2.09 -4.51
CA LEU A 139 7.77 1.94 -3.50
C LEU A 139 7.57 2.91 -2.33
N THR A 140 7.20 4.17 -2.60
CA THR A 140 6.93 5.17 -1.56
C THR A 140 5.81 4.72 -0.63
N LEU A 141 4.71 4.19 -1.19
CA LEU A 141 3.59 3.68 -0.40
C LEU A 141 3.94 2.39 0.35
N LEU A 142 4.70 1.48 -0.28
CA LEU A 142 5.15 0.23 0.37
C LEU A 142 6.08 0.50 1.55
N GLY A 143 7.02 1.44 1.42
CA GLY A 143 7.92 1.82 2.51
C GLY A 143 7.19 2.43 3.71
N ASN A 144 5.99 2.98 3.51
CA ASN A 144 5.20 3.64 4.54
C ASN A 144 3.90 2.89 4.89
N LEU A 145 3.79 1.61 4.50
CA LEU A 145 2.59 0.81 4.68
C LEU A 145 2.18 0.73 6.17
N ASN A 146 3.15 0.52 7.06
CA ASN A 146 2.92 0.48 8.51
C ASN A 146 2.30 1.78 9.05
N TYR A 147 2.73 2.95 8.55
CA TYR A 147 2.14 4.24 8.91
C TYR A 147 0.70 4.36 8.38
N LEU A 148 0.47 4.01 7.11
CA LEU A 148 -0.86 4.11 6.49
C LEU A 148 -1.89 3.19 7.15
N THR A 149 -1.52 1.95 7.44
CA THR A 149 -2.38 0.96 8.11
C THR A 149 -2.77 1.42 9.51
N ARG A 150 -1.81 1.91 10.31
CA ARG A 150 -2.08 2.48 11.65
C ARG A 150 -2.94 3.74 11.59
N SER A 151 -2.64 4.62 10.65
CA SER A 151 -3.34 5.89 10.45
C SER A 151 -4.81 5.69 10.06
N LEU A 152 -5.10 4.66 9.26
CA LEU A 152 -6.47 4.30 8.85
C LEU A 152 -7.16 3.36 9.84
N ASP A 153 -6.39 2.84 10.81
CA ASP A 153 -6.81 1.87 11.82
C ASP A 153 -7.52 0.68 11.16
N LEU A 154 -6.78 0.07 10.23
CA LEU A 154 -7.10 -1.16 9.50
C LEU A 154 -6.23 -2.30 10.04
N LYS A 155 -6.70 -3.55 9.90
CA LYS A 155 -5.89 -4.74 10.20
C LYS A 155 -4.79 -4.93 9.18
N GLU A 156 -5.12 -4.82 7.89
CA GLU A 156 -4.17 -4.96 6.80
C GLU A 156 -4.52 -4.04 5.62
N LEU A 157 -3.47 -3.57 4.93
CA LEU A 157 -3.56 -2.74 3.74
C LEU A 157 -2.69 -3.35 2.64
N TRP A 158 -3.24 -3.53 1.45
CA TRP A 158 -2.48 -4.01 0.28
C TRP A 158 -2.32 -2.91 -0.76
N ILE A 159 -1.16 -2.91 -1.44
CA ILE A 159 -0.89 -2.01 -2.56
C ILE A 159 -0.80 -2.86 -3.82
N VAL A 160 -1.70 -2.60 -4.76
CA VAL A 160 -1.92 -3.41 -5.96
C VAL A 160 -1.89 -2.52 -7.19
N ASN A 161 -1.46 -3.05 -8.34
CA ASN A 161 -1.50 -2.30 -9.58
C ASN A 161 -2.97 -2.09 -10.01
N ALA A 162 -3.31 -0.90 -10.47
CA ALA A 162 -4.64 -0.60 -11.01
C ALA A 162 -5.08 -1.59 -12.10
N ALA A 163 -4.15 -2.13 -12.90
CA ALA A 163 -4.44 -3.15 -13.93
C ALA A 163 -5.07 -4.43 -13.37
N GLU A 164 -4.75 -4.78 -12.11
CA GLU A 164 -5.27 -5.99 -11.43
C GLU A 164 -6.64 -5.74 -10.76
N ALA A 165 -7.14 -4.49 -10.74
CA ALA A 165 -8.41 -4.16 -10.10
C ALA A 165 -9.58 -4.90 -10.77
N THR A 166 -10.49 -5.50 -10.01
CA THR A 166 -11.67 -6.19 -10.58
C THR A 166 -12.70 -5.21 -11.16
N ASP A 167 -12.81 -4.00 -10.59
CA ASP A 167 -13.76 -2.99 -11.04
C ASP A 167 -13.17 -2.16 -12.22
N PRO A 168 -13.81 -2.17 -13.40
CA PRO A 168 -13.35 -1.37 -14.55
C PRO A 168 -13.35 0.13 -14.27
N LYS A 169 -14.17 0.62 -13.33
CA LYS A 169 -14.17 2.04 -12.95
C LYS A 169 -12.84 2.44 -12.32
N ILE A 170 -12.26 1.58 -11.49
CA ILE A 170 -10.96 1.84 -10.86
C ILE A 170 -9.87 1.87 -11.93
N ARG A 171 -9.92 0.97 -12.92
CA ARG A 171 -8.95 0.95 -14.04
C ARG A 171 -9.00 2.21 -14.89
N GLU A 172 -10.19 2.79 -15.09
CA GLU A 172 -10.36 4.00 -15.89
C GLU A 172 -10.11 5.31 -15.13
N GLU A 173 -10.34 5.32 -13.81
CA GLU A 173 -10.25 6.52 -12.97
C GLU A 173 -8.90 6.63 -12.25
N CYS A 174 -8.20 5.53 -12.01
CA CYS A 174 -6.90 5.54 -11.35
C CYS A 174 -5.86 6.18 -12.28
N GLN A 175 -5.13 7.14 -11.74
CA GLN A 175 -4.11 7.89 -12.44
C GLN A 175 -2.87 8.04 -11.53
N PRO A 176 -1.66 8.14 -12.10
CA PRO A 176 -0.46 8.37 -11.31
C PRO A 176 -0.60 9.58 -10.37
N GLY A 177 -0.18 9.41 -9.12
CA GLY A 177 -0.22 10.44 -8.07
C GLY A 177 -1.59 10.63 -7.44
N LYS A 178 -2.60 9.85 -7.84
CA LYS A 178 -3.91 9.75 -7.19
C LYS A 178 -4.34 8.29 -7.07
N PRO A 179 -3.75 7.56 -6.11
CA PRO A 179 -4.13 6.18 -5.86
C PRO A 179 -5.56 6.10 -5.32
N ILE A 180 -6.28 5.05 -5.68
CA ILE A 180 -7.66 4.84 -5.25
C ILE A 180 -7.70 3.78 -4.15
N PRO A 181 -8.06 4.13 -2.91
CA PRO A 181 -8.28 3.13 -1.87
C PRO A 181 -9.71 2.59 -1.95
N VAL A 182 -9.82 1.27 -1.78
CA VAL A 182 -11.05 0.52 -1.62
C VAL A 182 -11.00 -0.18 -0.26
N PHE A 183 -12.01 0.04 0.56
CA PHE A 183 -12.10 -0.55 1.90
C PHE A 183 -13.14 -1.66 1.93
N SER A 184 -12.82 -2.76 2.60
CA SER A 184 -13.68 -3.94 2.70
C SER A 184 -13.65 -4.54 4.10
N GLU A 185 -14.68 -5.34 4.41
CA GLU A 185 -14.74 -6.15 5.63
C GLU A 185 -14.05 -7.50 5.45
N THR A 186 -13.91 -7.96 4.21
CA THR A 186 -13.23 -9.20 3.86
C THR A 186 -11.80 -8.91 3.40
N ALA A 187 -10.90 -9.83 3.71
CA ALA A 187 -9.53 -9.79 3.20
C ALA A 187 -9.52 -9.87 1.66
N HIS A 188 -8.59 -9.15 1.04
CA HIS A 188 -8.41 -9.18 -0.41
C HIS A 188 -7.77 -10.48 -0.89
N LYS A 189 -6.82 -10.99 -0.09
CA LYS A 189 -6.06 -12.20 -0.37
C LYS A 189 -6.59 -13.38 0.44
N PRO A 190 -6.50 -14.62 -0.08
CA PRO A 190 -6.77 -15.81 0.71
C PRO A 190 -5.78 -15.88 1.88
N TRP A 191 -6.23 -16.42 3.00
CA TRP A 191 -5.47 -16.47 4.24
C TRP A 191 -5.72 -17.77 5.00
N LEU A 192 -4.75 -18.14 5.83
CA LEU A 192 -4.86 -19.25 6.77
C LEU A 192 -4.48 -18.77 8.16
N GLN A 193 -5.20 -19.23 9.19
CA GLN A 193 -4.83 -18.94 10.57
C GLN A 193 -3.67 -19.83 10.99
N VAL A 194 -2.59 -19.23 11.46
CA VAL A 194 -1.41 -19.91 11.96
C VAL A 194 -1.19 -19.53 13.42
N THR A 195 -0.85 -20.50 14.25
CA THR A 195 -0.54 -20.28 15.65
C THR A 195 0.95 -19.98 15.80
N ALA A 196 1.30 -18.74 16.10
CA ALA A 196 2.68 -18.33 16.35
C ALA A 196 3.00 -18.52 17.84
N VAL A 197 3.96 -19.38 18.15
CA VAL A 197 4.35 -19.77 19.51
C VAL A 197 5.68 -19.09 19.86
N ASN A 198 5.75 -18.42 21.01
CA ASN A 198 7.02 -17.98 21.57
C ASN A 198 7.49 -18.98 22.65
N PRO A 199 8.61 -19.69 22.44
CA PRO A 199 9.18 -20.60 23.44
C PRO A 199 10.14 -19.93 24.45
N GLN A 200 10.42 -18.62 24.34
CA GLN A 200 11.38 -17.95 25.21
C GLN A 200 10.88 -17.88 26.66
N ALA A 201 11.71 -18.38 27.59
CA ALA A 201 11.43 -18.27 29.02
C ALA A 201 11.60 -16.82 29.48
N CYS A 202 10.79 -16.41 30.46
CA CYS A 202 10.87 -15.09 31.10
C CYS A 202 10.63 -13.88 30.17
N VAL A 203 9.99 -14.10 29.02
CA VAL A 203 9.60 -13.04 28.09
C VAL A 203 8.06 -12.90 28.08
N PRO A 204 7.48 -11.69 28.16
CA PRO A 204 6.03 -11.49 28.30
C PRO A 204 5.26 -11.63 26.97
N TYR A 205 5.78 -12.38 26.00
CA TYR A 205 5.11 -12.61 24.71
C TYR A 205 4.71 -14.07 24.60
N PHE A 206 3.42 -14.31 24.41
CA PHE A 206 2.81 -15.64 24.43
C PHE A 206 2.37 -16.09 23.05
N THR A 207 1.91 -17.34 22.95
CA THR A 207 1.29 -17.88 21.75
C THR A 207 0.13 -17.01 21.26
N VAL A 208 0.20 -16.54 20.01
CA VAL A 208 -0.82 -15.71 19.37
C VAL A 208 -1.31 -16.32 18.06
N PRO A 209 -2.62 -16.33 17.80
CA PRO A 209 -3.14 -16.67 16.47
C PRO A 209 -2.94 -15.49 15.52
N ILE A 210 -2.34 -15.75 14.36
CA ILE A 210 -2.08 -14.75 13.33
C ILE A 210 -2.61 -15.23 11.97
N PRO A 211 -3.29 -14.37 11.19
CA PRO A 211 -3.58 -14.68 9.81
C PRO A 211 -2.30 -14.56 8.99
N VAL A 212 -2.03 -15.53 8.14
CA VAL A 212 -1.00 -15.46 7.09
C VAL A 212 -1.70 -15.42 5.74
N TYR A 213 -1.42 -14.39 4.94
CA TYR A 213 -2.02 -14.20 3.62
C TYR A 213 -1.14 -14.80 2.52
N HIS A 214 -1.73 -15.04 1.36
CA HIS A 214 -1.00 -15.46 0.17
C HIS A 214 0.00 -14.36 -0.28
N ASP A 215 1.21 -14.77 -0.64
CA ASP A 215 2.38 -13.94 -0.94
C ASP A 215 2.83 -13.04 0.22
N ASP A 216 2.50 -13.40 1.47
CA ASP A 216 3.11 -12.72 2.61
C ASP A 216 4.61 -13.05 2.67
N THR A 217 5.40 -12.10 3.14
CA THR A 217 6.84 -12.32 3.39
C THR A 217 7.06 -12.56 4.88
N ALA A 218 8.09 -13.30 5.27
CA ALA A 218 8.42 -13.53 6.68
C ALA A 218 8.53 -12.22 7.49
N SER A 219 9.10 -11.17 6.89
CA SER A 219 9.13 -9.82 7.49
C SER A 219 7.72 -9.26 7.76
N THR A 220 6.77 -9.37 6.82
CA THR A 220 5.40 -8.85 7.00
C THR A 220 4.63 -9.63 8.06
N VAL A 221 4.85 -10.94 8.15
CA VAL A 221 4.31 -11.78 9.22
C VAL A 221 4.92 -11.40 10.59
N GLY A 222 6.22 -11.12 10.64
CA GLY A 222 6.90 -10.59 11.82
C GLY A 222 6.30 -9.27 12.29
N ASP A 223 6.15 -8.29 11.39
CA ASP A 223 5.49 -7.00 11.67
C ASP A 223 4.06 -7.19 12.20
N ARG A 224 3.33 -8.19 11.68
CA ARG A 224 1.98 -8.52 12.15
C ARG A 224 1.98 -9.12 13.55
N ILE A 225 2.95 -9.96 13.88
CA ILE A 225 3.16 -10.47 15.25
C ILE A 225 3.43 -9.29 16.17
N CYS A 226 4.40 -8.43 15.85
CA CYS A 226 4.73 -7.23 16.63
C CYS A 226 3.48 -6.40 16.95
N ARG A 227 2.64 -6.14 15.95
CA ARG A 227 1.38 -5.39 16.11
C ARG A 227 0.39 -6.09 17.03
N THR A 228 0.27 -7.41 16.94
CA THR A 228 -0.73 -8.19 17.68
C THR A 228 -0.31 -8.42 19.13
N SER A 229 0.96 -8.72 19.38
CA SER A 229 1.51 -8.95 20.72
C SER A 229 2.05 -7.67 21.39
N SER A 230 1.88 -6.50 20.76
CA SER A 230 2.35 -5.19 21.26
C SER A 230 3.85 -5.16 21.58
N VAL A 231 4.66 -5.89 20.78
CA VAL A 231 6.12 -5.89 20.91
C VAL A 231 6.66 -4.51 20.49
N PRO A 232 7.61 -3.93 21.23
CA PRO A 232 8.28 -2.69 20.83
C PRO A 232 8.93 -2.80 19.45
N GLY A 233 8.85 -1.74 18.64
CA GLY A 233 9.30 -1.76 17.25
C GLY A 233 10.83 -1.76 17.06
N ASN A 234 11.61 -1.70 18.14
CA ASN A 234 13.08 -1.75 18.14
C ASN A 234 13.62 -3.18 18.31
N VAL A 235 12.76 -4.19 18.15
CA VAL A 235 13.07 -5.58 18.48
C VAL A 235 12.95 -6.43 17.21
N GLU A 236 13.92 -7.31 16.97
CA GLU A 236 13.92 -8.16 15.79
C GLU A 236 13.14 -9.46 16.07
N ILE A 237 12.19 -9.78 15.18
CA ILE A 237 11.47 -11.05 15.23
C ILE A 237 12.12 -12.06 14.30
N GLU A 238 12.60 -13.16 14.87
CA GLU A 238 13.07 -14.32 14.11
C GLU A 238 11.95 -15.36 14.01
N LEU A 239 11.55 -15.69 12.79
CA LEU A 239 10.58 -16.76 12.53
C LEU A 239 11.28 -18.11 12.32
N ARG A 240 10.71 -19.16 12.89
CA ARG A 240 11.20 -20.54 12.77
C ARG A 240 10.06 -21.50 12.44
N ARG A 241 10.37 -22.53 11.65
CA ARG A 241 9.49 -23.66 11.36
C ARG A 241 9.98 -24.93 12.04
N TYR A 242 9.05 -25.82 12.36
CA TYR A 242 9.38 -27.15 12.86
C TYR A 242 9.81 -28.07 11.71
N GLN A 243 10.92 -28.79 11.89
CA GLN A 243 11.48 -29.72 10.91
C GLN A 243 11.28 -31.20 11.33
N LYS A 244 11.15 -31.49 12.63
CA LYS A 244 10.99 -32.85 13.16
C LYS A 244 9.53 -33.31 13.18
N ASP A 245 9.34 -34.63 13.05
CA ASP A 245 8.06 -35.33 13.15
C ASP A 245 7.24 -34.87 14.37
N ALA A 246 5.92 -34.82 14.18
CA ALA A 246 4.89 -34.33 15.10
C ALA A 246 4.79 -35.04 16.48
N ARG A 247 5.77 -35.91 16.82
CA ARG A 247 5.80 -36.76 18.03
C ARG A 247 6.94 -36.44 18.98
N SER A 248 7.81 -35.47 18.68
CA SER A 248 8.86 -35.04 19.61
C SER A 248 8.33 -33.94 20.55
N ILE A 249 8.49 -34.13 21.86
CA ILE A 249 8.11 -33.10 22.86
C ILE A 249 9.13 -31.96 22.75
N PRO A 250 8.69 -30.70 22.53
CA PRO A 250 9.58 -29.57 22.52
C PRO A 250 10.23 -29.40 23.91
N VAL A 251 11.57 -29.46 23.96
CA VAL A 251 12.31 -29.15 25.19
C VAL A 251 12.56 -27.64 25.21
N ALA A 252 12.22 -26.98 26.32
CA ALA A 252 12.45 -25.55 26.48
C ALA A 252 13.94 -25.23 26.33
N GLY A 253 14.28 -24.37 25.36
CA GLY A 253 15.67 -23.99 25.04
C GLY A 253 16.38 -24.86 23.99
N ASP A 254 15.77 -25.95 23.51
CA ASP A 254 16.36 -26.77 22.45
C ASP A 254 15.89 -26.31 21.06
N SER A 255 16.85 -25.97 20.19
CA SER A 255 16.63 -25.59 18.79
C SER A 255 16.86 -26.73 17.79
N SER A 256 17.19 -27.95 18.25
CA SER A 256 17.62 -29.11 17.44
C SER A 256 16.57 -29.73 16.50
N GLY A 257 15.43 -29.07 16.30
CA GLY A 257 14.33 -29.49 15.42
C GLY A 257 13.64 -28.33 14.71
N GLN A 258 14.28 -27.15 14.68
CA GLN A 258 13.74 -25.92 14.12
C GLN A 258 14.63 -25.43 12.98
N ALA A 259 14.02 -24.99 11.89
CA ALA A 259 14.71 -24.30 10.81
C ALA A 259 14.34 -22.82 10.83
N LYS A 260 15.34 -21.95 10.74
CA LYS A 260 15.13 -20.50 10.60
C LYS A 260 14.49 -20.20 9.25
N ILE A 261 13.49 -19.34 9.26
CA ILE A 261 12.87 -18.79 8.06
C ILE A 261 13.61 -17.49 7.71
N GLY A 262 14.06 -17.37 6.48
CA GLY A 262 14.72 -16.15 6.01
C GLY A 262 13.74 -14.98 5.99
N ALA A 263 14.22 -13.76 6.22
CA ALA A 263 13.35 -12.58 6.24
C ALA A 263 12.64 -12.32 4.89
N ARG A 264 13.20 -12.83 3.79
CA ARG A 264 12.68 -12.72 2.41
C ARG A 264 11.87 -13.93 1.95
N SER A 265 11.70 -14.94 2.80
CA SER A 265 10.91 -16.12 2.48
C SER A 265 9.45 -15.74 2.28
N GLN A 266 8.82 -16.34 1.27
CA GLN A 266 7.44 -16.04 0.88
C GLN A 266 6.52 -17.19 1.28
N PHE A 267 5.36 -16.84 1.83
CA PHE A 267 4.29 -17.75 2.15
C PHE A 267 3.31 -17.81 0.99
N SER A 268 3.06 -19.01 0.48
CA SER A 268 2.02 -19.26 -0.51
C SER A 268 0.99 -20.23 0.06
N ILE A 269 -0.25 -20.08 -0.38
CA ILE A 269 -1.37 -20.91 0.06
C ILE A 269 -1.89 -21.67 -1.16
N SER A 270 -1.89 -23.00 -1.07
CA SER A 270 -2.38 -23.90 -2.12
C SER A 270 -3.09 -25.07 -1.46
N ASP A 271 -4.27 -25.46 -1.97
CA ASP A 271 -5.09 -26.57 -1.46
C ASP A 271 -5.38 -26.52 0.06
N GLY A 272 -5.48 -25.32 0.63
CA GLY A 272 -5.71 -25.11 2.06
C GLY A 272 -4.49 -25.34 2.96
N CYS A 273 -3.34 -25.64 2.38
CA CYS A 273 -2.05 -25.77 3.06
C CYS A 273 -1.19 -24.53 2.86
N LEU A 274 -0.40 -24.21 3.88
CA LEU A 274 0.60 -23.14 3.82
C LEU A 274 1.92 -23.72 3.33
N TYR A 275 2.53 -23.06 2.36
CA TYR A 275 3.85 -23.41 1.83
C TYR A 275 4.79 -22.22 2.02
N LEU A 276 6.05 -22.52 2.26
CA LEU A 276 7.13 -21.55 2.33
C LEU A 276 8.06 -21.76 1.14
N SER A 277 8.35 -20.70 0.40
CA SER A 277 9.39 -20.67 -0.62
C SER A 277 10.52 -19.74 -0.18
N ASP A 278 11.73 -20.29 -0.12
CA ASP A 278 12.94 -19.52 0.13
C ASP A 278 13.57 -19.10 -1.21
N PRO A 279 13.57 -17.80 -1.57
CA PRO A 279 14.19 -17.34 -2.80
C PRO A 279 15.71 -17.53 -2.82
N GLU A 280 16.36 -17.59 -1.65
CA GLU A 280 17.82 -17.71 -1.51
C GLU A 280 18.33 -19.16 -1.60
N ASN A 281 17.48 -20.16 -1.33
CA ASN A 281 17.86 -21.58 -1.32
C ASN A 281 17.27 -22.40 -2.48
N GLY A 282 16.91 -21.76 -3.60
CA GLY A 282 16.51 -22.45 -4.83
C GLY A 282 15.04 -22.89 -4.88
N ALA A 283 14.12 -22.03 -4.44
CA ALA A 283 12.67 -22.16 -4.65
C ALA A 283 12.07 -23.52 -4.24
N THR A 284 12.64 -24.19 -3.24
CA THR A 284 12.05 -25.40 -2.69
C THR A 284 10.82 -25.00 -1.88
N SER A 285 9.62 -25.34 -2.37
CA SER A 285 8.39 -25.13 -1.61
C SER A 285 8.30 -26.18 -0.51
N VAL A 286 8.22 -25.74 0.74
CA VAL A 286 8.07 -26.66 1.88
C VAL A 286 6.77 -26.39 2.57
N ALA A 287 6.00 -27.46 2.80
CA ALA A 287 4.77 -27.37 3.57
C ALA A 287 5.07 -26.89 5.00
N VAL A 288 4.38 -25.84 5.40
CA VAL A 288 4.38 -25.31 6.76
C VAL A 288 3.09 -25.77 7.42
N GLY A 289 3.21 -26.34 8.62
CA GLY A 289 2.05 -26.73 9.41
C GLY A 289 1.25 -25.52 9.90
N SER A 290 0.26 -25.79 10.74
CA SER A 290 -0.57 -24.75 11.39
C SER A 290 0.13 -23.97 12.49
N HIS A 291 1.40 -24.30 12.80
CA HIS A 291 2.17 -23.70 13.89
C HIS A 291 3.50 -23.16 13.38
N LEU A 292 3.81 -21.93 13.79
CA LEU A 292 5.11 -21.28 13.61
C LEU A 292 5.69 -20.95 14.97
N GLN A 293 7.01 -20.82 15.04
CA GLN A 293 7.67 -20.23 16.20
C GLN A 293 8.18 -18.85 15.85
N TYR A 294 8.12 -17.96 16.84
CA TYR A 294 8.76 -16.65 16.74
C TYR A 294 9.59 -16.41 18.01
N LEU A 295 10.77 -15.83 17.80
CA LEU A 295 11.66 -15.40 18.88
C LEU A 295 11.80 -13.90 18.80
N VAL A 296 11.80 -13.27 19.97
CA VAL A 296 11.93 -11.83 20.13
C VAL A 296 13.36 -11.57 20.61
N ASN A 297 14.18 -10.99 19.74
CA ASN A 297 15.59 -10.72 20.03
C ASN A 297 15.76 -9.20 20.26
N GLU A 298 16.16 -8.83 21.48
CA GLU A 298 16.56 -7.45 21.79
C GLU A 298 17.87 -7.15 21.04
N GLN A 299 17.92 -6.01 20.33
CA GLN A 299 19.13 -5.51 19.68
C GLN A 299 20.09 -4.89 20.69
#